data_AF-A0A5R8WJ73-F1
#
_entry.id   AF-A0A5R8WJ73-F1
#
_cell.length_a   1.000
_cell.length_b   1.000
_cell.length_c   1.000
_cell.angle_alpha   90.00
_cell.angle_beta   90.00
_cell.angle_gamma   90.00
#
_symmetry.space_group_name_H-M   'P 1'
#
loop_
_entity.id
_entity.type
_entity.pdbx_description
1 polymer ?
#
loop_
_entity_poly.entity_id
_entity_poly.type
_entity_poly.pdbx_seq_one_letter_code
_entity_poly.pdbx_strand_id
1 'polypeptide(L)'
;MPTKYLTAAETAALVRKALKAQFPAVKFSVRTREYAGGASLDVAWTDGPHEKAVQQVTSQFRGADFDSSQDLMTYREGPASVTAGGELERVSYGADFIHTRREYSACYGRWCSGLDLYQAPALSEQLRGMFALLTAGGSPTDGVSFGEQHGNGILTGRSYDAAHSFEQWAPKLRAQGYTVEVEAEPTSSGPLHTLAIYRPARAAA
;
A
#
# COMPACT_ATOMS: atom_id res chain seq x y z
N MET A 1 -33.24 20.56 -0.97
CA MET A 1 -31.94 20.50 -0.26
C MET A 1 -30.88 21.04 -1.21
N PRO A 2 -30.14 22.10 -0.87
CA PRO A 2 -29.14 22.67 -1.76
C PRO A 2 -28.02 21.67 -2.05
N THR A 3 -27.44 21.74 -3.25
CA THR A 3 -26.28 20.91 -3.65
C THR A 3 -25.03 21.80 -3.72
N LYS A 4 -24.01 21.40 -2.97
CA LYS A 4 -22.68 21.99 -3.01
C LYS A 4 -21.82 21.25 -4.02
N TYR A 5 -21.35 21.97 -5.03
CA TYR A 5 -20.45 21.44 -6.04
C TYR A 5 -19.00 21.66 -5.60
N LEU A 6 -18.26 20.56 -5.46
CA LEU A 6 -16.83 20.61 -5.20
C LEU A 6 -16.08 20.59 -6.53
N THR A 7 -14.96 21.28 -6.57
CA THR A 7 -13.99 21.18 -7.65
C THR A 7 -13.25 19.84 -7.61
N ALA A 8 -12.62 19.45 -8.72
CA ALA A 8 -11.74 18.29 -8.76
C ALA A 8 -10.58 18.42 -7.75
N ALA A 9 -10.07 19.64 -7.54
CA ALA A 9 -9.00 19.93 -6.58
C ALA A 9 -9.46 19.73 -5.12
N GLU A 10 -10.65 20.21 -4.76
CA GLU A 10 -11.24 19.98 -3.43
C GLU A 10 -11.53 18.50 -3.21
N THR A 11 -12.06 17.82 -4.23
CA THR A 11 -12.29 16.37 -4.20
C THR A 11 -10.97 15.61 -3.98
N ALA A 12 -9.89 16.00 -4.66
CA ALA A 12 -8.57 15.42 -4.46
C ALA A 12 -8.03 15.63 -3.03
N ALA A 13 -8.31 16.79 -2.42
CA ALA A 13 -7.93 17.04 -1.03
C ALA A 13 -8.66 16.11 -0.05
N LEU A 14 -9.96 15.87 -0.27
CA LEU A 14 -10.75 14.91 0.51
C LEU A 14 -10.23 13.49 0.34
N VAL A 15 -9.93 13.07 -0.89
CA VAL A 15 -9.36 11.75 -1.20
C VAL A 15 -8.02 11.55 -0.48
N ARG A 16 -7.12 12.55 -0.52
CA ARG A 16 -5.82 12.47 0.20
C ARG A 16 -6.03 12.31 1.71
N LYS A 17 -7.01 13.01 2.29
CA LYS A 17 -7.32 12.92 3.73
C LYS A 17 -7.85 11.53 4.09
N ALA A 18 -8.78 10.98 3.32
CA ALA A 18 -9.33 9.65 3.54
C ALA A 18 -8.27 8.55 3.40
N LEU A 19 -7.44 8.61 2.35
CA LEU A 19 -6.35 7.66 2.14
C LEU A 19 -5.31 7.73 3.25
N LYS A 20 -4.94 8.93 3.72
CA LYS A 20 -3.99 9.09 4.83
C LYS A 20 -4.55 8.57 6.15
N ALA A 21 -5.85 8.71 6.38
CA ALA A 21 -6.51 8.17 7.58
C ALA A 21 -6.50 6.64 7.59
N GLN A 22 -6.75 6.00 6.44
CA GLN A 22 -6.86 4.55 6.34
C GLN A 22 -5.50 3.85 6.14
N PHE A 23 -4.56 4.51 5.46
CA PHE A 23 -3.25 3.95 5.09
C PHE A 23 -2.13 4.93 5.46
N PRO A 24 -1.86 5.17 6.75
CA PRO A 24 -0.94 6.20 7.20
C PRO A 24 0.52 5.94 6.81
N ALA A 25 0.90 4.68 6.59
CA ALA A 25 2.26 4.27 6.22
C ALA A 25 2.57 4.40 4.72
N VAL A 26 1.57 4.73 3.88
CA VAL A 26 1.71 4.69 2.42
C VAL A 26 1.62 6.09 1.84
N LYS A 27 2.56 6.40 0.95
CA LYS A 27 2.59 7.67 0.23
C LYS A 27 1.77 7.58 -1.05
N PHE A 28 0.63 8.26 -1.08
CA PHE A 28 -0.20 8.37 -2.28
C PHE A 28 0.13 9.63 -3.08
N SER A 29 0.22 9.48 -4.39
CA SER A 29 0.20 10.57 -5.37
C SER A 29 -1.22 10.68 -5.94
N VAL A 30 -1.92 11.76 -5.58
CA VAL A 30 -3.26 12.06 -6.12
C VAL A 30 -3.14 13.26 -7.06
N ARG A 31 -3.40 13.05 -8.35
CA ARG A 31 -3.33 14.07 -9.41
C ARG A 31 -4.70 14.28 -10.04
N THR A 32 -5.01 15.53 -10.34
CA THR A 32 -6.22 15.92 -11.08
C THR A 32 -5.92 15.96 -12.57
N ARG A 33 -6.91 15.58 -13.38
CA ARG A 33 -6.89 15.65 -14.83
C ARG A 33 -8.21 16.28 -15.26
N GLU A 34 -8.14 17.40 -15.95
CA GLU A 34 -9.33 18.07 -16.50
C GLU A 34 -9.39 17.81 -18.01
N TYR A 35 -10.60 17.60 -18.53
CA TYR A 35 -10.85 17.41 -19.95
C TYR A 35 -12.13 18.14 -20.36
N ALA A 36 -12.38 18.23 -21.67
CA ALA A 36 -13.57 18.91 -22.18
C ALA A 36 -14.83 18.21 -21.64
N GLY A 37 -15.56 18.89 -20.76
CA GLY A 37 -16.81 18.39 -20.18
C GLY A 37 -16.68 17.57 -18.90
N GLY A 38 -15.51 17.49 -18.27
CA GLY A 38 -15.38 16.75 -17.01
C GLY A 38 -13.97 16.76 -16.40
N ALA A 39 -13.82 16.02 -15.30
CA ALA A 39 -12.54 15.85 -14.64
C ALA A 39 -12.40 14.47 -14.01
N SER A 40 -11.17 13.99 -13.90
CA SER A 40 -10.83 12.74 -13.24
C SER A 40 -9.66 12.88 -12.28
N LEU A 41 -9.55 11.94 -11.36
CA LEU A 41 -8.40 11.80 -10.47
C LEU A 41 -7.60 10.55 -10.81
N ASP A 42 -6.28 10.69 -10.83
CA ASP A 42 -5.32 9.60 -10.86
C ASP A 42 -4.71 9.44 -9.46
N VAL A 43 -4.98 8.31 -8.81
CA VAL A 43 -4.39 7.91 -7.52
C VAL A 43 -3.33 6.84 -7.78
N ALA A 44 -2.07 7.19 -7.59
CA ALA A 44 -0.94 6.30 -7.76
C ALA A 44 -0.16 6.10 -6.46
N TRP A 45 0.33 4.88 -6.21
CA TRP A 45 1.20 4.58 -5.07
C TRP A 45 2.14 3.42 -5.43
N THR A 46 3.29 3.37 -4.75
CA THR A 46 4.33 2.35 -4.97
C THR A 46 4.41 1.45 -3.76
N ASP A 47 4.23 0.14 -3.97
CA ASP A 47 4.03 -0.86 -2.90
C ASP A 47 2.87 -0.45 -1.94
N GLY A 48 2.37 -1.34 -1.08
CA GLY A 48 1.28 -0.97 -0.14
C GLY A 48 -0.02 -1.71 -0.39
N PRO A 49 -1.20 -1.18 0.01
CA PRO A 49 -2.46 -1.90 -0.01
C PRO A 49 -2.86 -2.33 -1.41
N HIS A 50 -3.61 -3.43 -1.46
CA HIS A 50 -4.22 -3.94 -2.68
C HIS A 50 -5.12 -2.88 -3.32
N GLU A 51 -5.12 -2.83 -4.66
CA GLU A 51 -5.86 -1.83 -5.43
C GLU A 51 -7.35 -1.78 -5.05
N LYS A 52 -8.00 -2.95 -4.86
CA LYS A 52 -9.41 -3.02 -4.41
C LYS A 52 -9.65 -2.31 -3.07
N ALA A 53 -8.73 -2.39 -2.11
CA ALA A 53 -8.88 -1.73 -0.82
C ALA A 53 -8.82 -0.20 -0.99
N VAL A 54 -7.92 0.29 -1.85
CA VAL A 54 -7.84 1.71 -2.20
C VAL A 54 -9.10 2.15 -2.97
N GLN A 55 -9.59 1.34 -3.92
CA GLN A 55 -10.82 1.61 -4.67
C GLN A 55 -12.06 1.68 -3.77
N GLN A 56 -12.16 0.88 -2.71
CA GLN A 56 -13.25 0.96 -1.74
C GLN A 56 -13.29 2.30 -1.02
N VAL A 57 -12.12 2.89 -0.73
CA VAL A 57 -12.03 4.22 -0.11
C VAL A 57 -12.32 5.31 -1.14
N THR A 58 -11.72 5.22 -2.34
CA THR A 58 -11.81 6.29 -3.34
C THR A 58 -13.15 6.32 -4.09
N SER A 59 -13.85 5.19 -4.23
CA SER A 59 -15.13 5.11 -4.95
C SER A 59 -16.24 5.98 -4.33
N GLN A 60 -16.14 6.30 -3.05
CA GLN A 60 -17.06 7.18 -2.32
C GLN A 60 -17.00 8.64 -2.80
N PHE A 61 -15.93 9.03 -3.48
CA PHE A 61 -15.68 10.40 -3.95
C PHE A 61 -15.90 10.57 -5.47
N ARG A 62 -16.47 9.57 -6.15
CA ARG A 62 -16.76 9.63 -7.58
C ARG A 62 -18.04 10.41 -7.85
N GLY A 63 -17.99 11.31 -8.82
CA GLY A 63 -19.10 12.14 -9.28
C GLY A 63 -19.97 11.49 -10.34
N ALA A 64 -19.52 10.41 -10.99
CA ALA A 64 -20.30 9.71 -12.00
C ALA A 64 -20.03 8.20 -12.01
N ASP A 65 -20.98 7.46 -12.57
CA ASP A 65 -20.86 6.07 -13.03
C ASP A 65 -21.05 6.00 -14.54
N PHE A 66 -20.37 5.04 -15.15
CA PHE A 66 -20.53 4.73 -16.57
C PHE A 66 -20.94 3.27 -16.73
N ASP A 67 -22.08 3.03 -17.39
CA ASP A 67 -22.53 1.71 -17.80
C ASP A 67 -22.15 1.46 -19.26
N SER A 68 -21.15 0.60 -19.47
CA SER A 68 -20.65 0.27 -20.81
C SER A 68 -21.65 -0.53 -21.66
N SER A 69 -22.61 -1.23 -21.05
CA SER A 69 -23.61 -2.01 -21.78
C SER A 69 -24.71 -1.12 -22.36
N GLN A 70 -25.00 0.00 -21.69
CA GLN A 70 -26.02 0.96 -22.11
C GLN A 70 -25.43 2.23 -22.74
N ASP A 71 -24.10 2.35 -22.76
CA ASP A 71 -23.37 3.57 -23.13
C ASP A 71 -23.91 4.81 -22.40
N LEU A 72 -24.18 4.65 -21.10
CA LEU A 72 -24.89 5.64 -20.29
C LEU A 72 -24.03 6.12 -19.13
N MET A 73 -23.89 7.44 -19.02
CA MET A 73 -23.26 8.10 -17.88
C MET A 73 -24.32 8.60 -16.90
N THR A 74 -24.22 8.20 -15.64
CA THR A 74 -25.12 8.62 -14.56
C THR A 74 -24.34 9.38 -13.50
N TYR A 75 -24.74 10.61 -13.22
CA TYR A 75 -24.10 11.42 -12.19
C TYR A 75 -24.56 11.01 -10.79
N ARG A 76 -23.60 10.95 -9.86
CA ARG A 76 -23.84 10.62 -8.46
C ARG A 76 -24.11 11.88 -7.66
N GLU A 77 -25.20 11.84 -6.90
CA GLU A 77 -25.35 12.73 -5.76
C GLU A 77 -24.59 12.13 -4.58
N GLY A 78 -23.67 12.90 -4.00
CA GLY A 78 -22.93 12.50 -2.82
C GLY A 78 -23.77 12.60 -1.54
N PRO A 79 -23.20 12.20 -0.40
CA PRO A 79 -23.91 12.13 0.87
C PRO A 79 -24.41 13.51 1.31
N ALA A 80 -25.48 13.51 2.12
CA ALA A 80 -25.93 14.71 2.82
C ALA A 80 -24.86 15.11 3.86
N SER A 81 -24.38 16.35 3.77
CA SER A 81 -23.51 17.01 4.72
C SER A 81 -24.29 18.07 5.48
N VAL A 82 -23.89 18.36 6.72
CA VAL A 82 -24.46 19.47 7.50
C VAL A 82 -23.56 20.69 7.32
N THR A 83 -24.14 21.80 6.90
CA THR A 83 -23.44 23.10 6.81
C THR A 83 -23.08 23.61 8.20
N ALA A 84 -22.18 24.59 8.27
CA ALA A 84 -21.84 25.25 9.54
C ALA A 84 -23.04 25.93 10.21
N GLY A 85 -24.11 26.24 9.45
CA GLY A 85 -25.37 26.80 9.95
C GLY A 85 -26.40 25.76 10.39
N GLY A 86 -26.08 24.46 10.35
CA GLY A 86 -26.99 23.39 10.75
C GLY A 86 -27.97 22.92 9.68
N GLU A 87 -27.92 23.49 8.47
CA GLU A 87 -28.75 23.05 7.34
C GLU A 87 -28.12 21.87 6.60
N LEU A 88 -28.95 20.97 6.08
CA LEU A 88 -28.53 19.85 5.26
C LEU A 88 -28.24 20.30 3.80
N GLU A 89 -27.08 19.93 3.28
CA GLU A 89 -26.67 20.11 1.88
C GLU A 89 -26.24 18.78 1.26
N ARG A 90 -26.47 18.59 -0.05
CA ARG A 90 -25.87 17.49 -0.82
C ARG A 90 -24.47 17.88 -1.27
N VAL A 91 -23.56 16.93 -1.39
CA VAL A 91 -22.24 17.17 -1.97
C VAL A 91 -22.18 16.54 -3.36
N SER A 92 -21.83 17.30 -4.38
CA SER A 92 -21.45 16.79 -5.69
C SER A 92 -19.94 16.84 -5.81
N TYR A 93 -19.30 15.70 -6.04
CA TYR A 93 -17.85 15.65 -6.24
C TYR A 93 -17.50 16.08 -7.67
N GLY A 94 -16.40 16.83 -7.81
CA GLY A 94 -15.99 17.40 -9.09
C GLY A 94 -15.18 16.46 -9.98
N ALA A 95 -14.90 15.24 -9.52
CA ALA A 95 -14.22 14.23 -10.33
C ALA A 95 -15.21 13.14 -10.71
N ASP A 96 -15.51 13.03 -12.01
CA ASP A 96 -16.39 12.01 -12.57
C ASP A 96 -15.83 10.62 -12.27
N PHE A 97 -14.54 10.44 -12.59
CA PHE A 97 -13.83 9.17 -12.45
C PHE A 97 -12.63 9.30 -11.53
N ILE A 98 -12.37 8.23 -10.77
CA ILE A 98 -11.15 8.09 -9.97
C ILE A 98 -10.47 6.78 -10.36
N HIS A 99 -9.33 6.92 -11.02
CA HIS A 99 -8.48 5.81 -11.43
C HIS A 99 -7.45 5.53 -10.34
N THR A 100 -7.23 4.25 -10.07
CA THR A 100 -6.21 3.77 -9.14
C THR A 100 -5.12 3.06 -9.92
N ARG A 101 -3.87 3.28 -9.56
CA ARG A 101 -2.73 2.57 -10.15
C ARG A 101 -1.73 2.22 -9.06
N ARG A 102 -1.52 0.92 -8.85
CA ARG A 102 -0.46 0.44 -7.97
C ARG A 102 0.78 0.11 -8.80
N GLU A 103 1.90 0.70 -8.45
CA GLU A 103 3.21 0.39 -9.01
C GLU A 103 4.02 -0.46 -8.04
N TYR A 104 4.94 -1.25 -8.59
CA TYR A 104 5.78 -2.17 -7.84
C TYR A 104 7.23 -1.70 -7.87
N SER A 105 7.85 -1.61 -6.69
CA SER A 105 9.29 -1.31 -6.60
C SER A 105 10.14 -2.43 -7.22
N ALA A 106 11.38 -2.13 -7.60
CA ALA A 106 12.26 -3.12 -8.23
C ALA A 106 12.56 -4.34 -7.32
N CYS A 107 12.60 -4.15 -6.00
CA CYS A 107 12.70 -5.24 -5.03
C CYS A 107 11.39 -6.06 -4.92
N TYR A 108 10.24 -5.50 -5.31
CA TYR A 108 8.93 -6.17 -5.38
C TYR A 108 8.69 -6.87 -6.73
N GLY A 109 9.23 -6.30 -7.83
CA GLY A 109 9.02 -6.74 -9.21
C GLY A 109 9.61 -8.13 -9.53
N ARG A 110 10.55 -8.63 -8.72
CA ARG A 110 11.12 -9.99 -8.85
C ARG A 110 10.33 -11.04 -8.06
N TRP A 111 9.34 -10.63 -7.26
CA TRP A 111 8.68 -11.46 -6.24
C TRP A 111 7.16 -11.67 -6.43
N CYS A 112 6.45 -10.86 -7.21
CA CYS A 112 4.98 -10.79 -7.04
C CYS A 112 4.13 -11.29 -8.20
N SER A 113 3.82 -12.58 -8.16
CA SER A 113 2.48 -13.04 -8.54
C SER A 113 1.62 -13.46 -7.33
N GLY A 114 2.10 -13.41 -6.07
CA GLY A 114 1.37 -14.06 -4.97
C GLY A 114 1.38 -13.47 -3.55
N LEU A 115 2.30 -12.60 -3.13
CA LEU A 115 2.38 -12.21 -1.71
C LEU A 115 2.42 -10.69 -1.52
N ASP A 116 1.42 -10.18 -0.79
CA ASP A 116 1.31 -8.78 -0.40
C ASP A 116 1.61 -8.68 1.10
N LEU A 117 2.81 -8.21 1.48
CA LEU A 117 3.21 -8.09 2.91
C LEU A 117 2.25 -7.20 3.71
N TYR A 118 1.49 -6.31 3.05
CA TYR A 118 0.49 -5.49 3.72
C TYR A 118 -0.84 -6.23 3.97
N GLN A 119 -1.03 -7.43 3.40
CA GLN A 119 -2.14 -8.32 3.76
C GLN A 119 -1.84 -9.16 5.01
N ALA A 120 -0.66 -8.95 5.64
CA ALA A 120 -0.18 -9.74 6.76
C ALA A 120 -0.34 -11.26 6.55
N PRO A 121 0.17 -11.82 5.43
CA PRO A 121 0.18 -13.28 5.22
C PRO A 121 0.95 -13.96 6.35
N ALA A 122 0.82 -15.28 6.50
CA ALA A 122 1.54 -15.99 7.56
C ALA A 122 3.05 -15.72 7.45
N LEU A 123 3.72 -15.50 8.59
CA LEU A 123 5.15 -15.17 8.62
C LEU A 123 6.01 -16.19 7.84
N SER A 124 5.61 -17.46 7.85
CA SER A 124 6.22 -18.52 7.05
C SER A 124 6.19 -18.29 5.54
N GLU A 125 5.09 -17.76 5.00
CA GLU A 125 4.98 -17.43 3.58
C GLU A 125 5.83 -16.20 3.24
N GLN A 126 5.88 -15.21 4.15
CA GLN A 126 6.76 -14.05 4.02
C GLN A 126 8.24 -14.47 3.97
N LEU A 127 8.66 -15.33 4.91
CA LEU A 127 10.02 -15.86 4.99
C LEU A 127 10.40 -16.71 3.78
N ARG A 128 9.50 -17.59 3.31
CA ARG A 128 9.74 -18.39 2.08
C ARG A 128 9.92 -17.49 0.86
N GLY A 129 9.12 -16.43 0.75
CA GLY A 129 9.23 -15.44 -0.32
C GLY A 129 10.57 -14.69 -0.30
N MET A 130 10.99 -14.23 0.88
CA MET A 130 12.27 -13.56 1.08
C MET A 130 13.44 -14.50 0.76
N PHE A 131 13.39 -15.74 1.24
CA PHE A 131 14.39 -16.77 0.93
C PHE A 131 14.52 -17.00 -0.58
N ALA A 132 13.40 -17.15 -1.29
CA ALA A 132 13.40 -17.36 -2.74
C ALA A 132 14.01 -16.18 -3.50
N LEU A 133 13.78 -14.93 -3.07
CA LEU A 133 14.34 -13.74 -3.70
C LEU A 133 15.86 -13.66 -3.53
N LEU A 134 16.36 -14.01 -2.34
CA LEU A 134 17.80 -14.01 -2.06
C LEU A 134 18.52 -15.11 -2.85
N THR A 135 17.85 -16.24 -3.08
CA THR A 135 18.41 -17.41 -3.77
C THR A 135 18.16 -17.44 -5.28
N ALA A 136 17.28 -16.59 -5.83
CA ALA A 136 16.97 -16.54 -7.25
C ALA A 136 17.96 -15.67 -8.05
N GLY A 137 18.62 -16.27 -9.04
CA GLY A 137 19.34 -15.54 -10.10
C GLY A 137 20.76 -15.09 -9.74
N GLY A 138 21.54 -15.92 -9.05
CA GLY A 138 22.99 -15.69 -8.85
C GLY A 138 23.34 -14.48 -7.98
N SER A 139 22.39 -13.97 -7.19
CA SER A 139 22.64 -12.98 -6.13
C SER A 139 23.43 -13.64 -5.00
N PRO A 140 24.40 -12.97 -4.36
CA PRO A 140 25.54 -13.63 -3.71
C PRO A 140 25.25 -14.01 -2.25
N THR A 141 23.99 -14.29 -1.92
CA THR A 141 23.61 -14.64 -0.55
C THR A 141 23.91 -16.11 -0.27
N ASP A 142 25.17 -16.40 0.05
CA ASP A 142 25.52 -17.68 0.69
C ASP A 142 24.86 -17.77 2.07
N GLY A 143 24.36 -18.96 2.42
CA GLY A 143 23.97 -19.28 3.80
C GLY A 143 22.62 -18.73 4.24
N VAL A 144 21.68 -18.52 3.30
CA VAL A 144 20.31 -18.20 3.71
C VAL A 144 19.70 -19.43 4.38
N SER A 145 19.26 -19.24 5.62
CA SER A 145 18.47 -20.21 6.36
C SER A 145 17.27 -19.49 6.92
N PHE A 146 16.11 -20.12 6.83
CA PHE A 146 14.92 -19.67 7.53
C PHE A 146 14.44 -20.78 8.45
N GLY A 147 14.19 -20.43 9.70
CA GLY A 147 13.59 -21.30 10.69
C GLY A 147 12.43 -20.57 11.33
N GLU A 148 11.26 -21.19 11.35
CA GLU A 148 10.16 -20.75 12.20
C GLU A 148 10.12 -21.64 13.44
N GLN A 149 10.37 -21.05 14.61
CA GLN A 149 10.12 -21.71 15.89
C GLN A 149 9.19 -20.84 16.72
N HIS A 150 8.05 -21.41 17.11
CA HIS A 150 7.03 -20.73 17.94
C HIS A 150 6.55 -19.37 17.39
N GLY A 151 6.62 -19.16 16.07
CA GLY A 151 6.23 -17.91 15.41
C GLY A 151 7.31 -16.82 15.37
N ASN A 152 8.55 -17.15 15.75
CA ASN A 152 9.73 -16.32 15.50
C ASN A 152 10.46 -16.83 14.25
N GLY A 153 10.94 -15.91 13.43
CA GLY A 153 11.68 -16.18 12.20
C GLY A 153 13.07 -15.60 12.26
N ILE A 154 14.08 -16.36 11.84
CA ILE A 154 15.41 -15.82 11.57
C ILE A 154 15.69 -15.99 10.09
N LEU A 155 16.18 -14.94 9.46
CA LEU A 155 16.65 -14.94 8.08
C LEU A 155 18.06 -14.35 8.06
N THR A 156 19.04 -15.20 7.77
CA THR A 156 20.44 -14.77 7.65
C THR A 156 20.82 -14.70 6.17
N GLY A 157 21.68 -13.79 5.74
CA GLY A 157 22.16 -13.79 4.36
C GLY A 157 23.14 -12.65 4.07
N ARG A 158 24.05 -12.86 3.13
CA ARG A 158 25.02 -11.83 2.72
C ARG A 158 24.44 -10.97 1.59
N SER A 159 24.05 -9.73 1.88
CA SER A 159 23.63 -8.78 0.84
C SER A 159 24.82 -7.98 0.32
N TYR A 160 25.00 -7.92 -1.00
CA TYR A 160 26.08 -7.16 -1.64
C TYR A 160 25.58 -5.90 -2.37
N ASP A 161 24.26 -5.65 -2.38
CA ASP A 161 23.70 -4.39 -2.88
C ASP A 161 22.62 -3.83 -1.93
N ALA A 162 22.32 -2.54 -2.09
CA ALA A 162 21.30 -1.83 -1.32
C ALA A 162 19.85 -2.20 -1.69
N ALA A 163 19.62 -2.84 -2.84
CA ALA A 163 18.32 -3.29 -3.32
C ALA A 163 17.86 -4.62 -2.68
N HIS A 164 18.80 -5.41 -2.15
CA HIS A 164 18.57 -6.67 -1.45
C HIS A 164 18.83 -6.57 0.07
N SER A 165 19.05 -5.35 0.59
CA SER A 165 19.29 -5.15 2.02
C SER A 165 18.03 -5.42 2.83
N PHE A 166 18.18 -6.17 3.92
CA PHE A 166 17.11 -6.50 4.87
C PHE A 166 16.47 -5.25 5.50
N GLU A 167 17.17 -4.12 5.46
CA GLU A 167 16.68 -2.81 5.91
C GLU A 167 15.42 -2.35 5.17
N GLN A 168 15.21 -2.75 3.91
CA GLN A 168 13.99 -2.40 3.17
C GLN A 168 12.74 -3.13 3.65
N TRP A 169 12.92 -4.30 4.28
CA TRP A 169 11.81 -5.15 4.74
C TRP A 169 11.42 -4.84 6.19
N ALA A 170 12.36 -4.40 7.01
CA ALA A 170 12.12 -4.12 8.43
C ALA A 170 10.94 -3.16 8.68
N PRO A 171 10.77 -2.03 7.97
CA PRO A 171 9.61 -1.17 8.16
C PRO A 171 8.27 -1.84 7.81
N LYS A 172 8.24 -2.69 6.77
CA LYS A 172 7.02 -3.39 6.32
C LYS A 172 6.59 -4.44 7.33
N LEU A 173 7.54 -5.16 7.92
CA LEU A 173 7.30 -6.15 8.97
C LEU A 173 6.93 -5.49 10.31
N ARG A 174 7.58 -4.38 10.67
CA ARG A 174 7.23 -3.58 11.86
C ARG A 174 5.82 -3.00 11.76
N ALA A 175 5.38 -2.57 10.57
CA ALA A 175 4.01 -2.10 10.34
C ALA A 175 2.95 -3.20 10.57
N GLN A 176 3.31 -4.49 10.44
CA GLN A 176 2.44 -5.62 10.76
C GLN A 176 2.49 -6.00 12.26
N GLY A 177 3.28 -5.30 13.08
CA GLY A 177 3.40 -5.55 14.52
C GLY A 177 4.53 -6.50 14.92
N TYR A 178 5.40 -6.92 14.00
CA TYR A 178 6.58 -7.73 14.35
C TYR A 178 7.70 -6.85 14.91
N THR A 179 8.43 -7.37 15.91
CA THR A 179 9.70 -6.77 16.31
C THR A 179 10.76 -7.28 15.36
N VAL A 180 11.51 -6.36 14.75
CA VAL A 180 12.50 -6.71 13.72
C VAL A 180 13.84 -6.10 14.08
N GLU A 181 14.83 -6.96 14.23
CA GLU A 181 16.23 -6.61 14.47
C GLU A 181 17.03 -6.91 13.20
N VAL A 182 17.81 -5.91 12.78
CA VAL A 182 18.70 -6.02 11.63
C VAL A 182 20.10 -5.82 12.16
N GLU A 183 20.90 -6.87 12.12
CA GLU A 183 22.30 -6.84 12.50
C GLU A 183 23.17 -6.99 11.25
N ALA A 184 24.34 -6.35 11.27
CA ALA A 184 25.33 -6.45 10.21
C ALA A 184 26.68 -6.76 10.85
N GLU A 185 27.16 -7.98 10.68
CA GLU A 185 28.45 -8.41 11.20
C GLU A 185 29.52 -8.36 10.09
N PRO A 186 30.65 -7.67 10.31
CA PRO A 186 31.73 -7.67 9.33
C PRO A 186 32.39 -9.06 9.30
N THR A 187 32.37 -9.73 8.15
CA THR A 187 33.09 -11.00 7.95
C THR A 187 34.19 -10.84 6.91
N SER A 188 35.12 -11.81 6.83
CA SER A 188 36.17 -11.87 5.81
C SER A 188 35.64 -11.93 4.37
N SER A 189 34.35 -12.25 4.19
CA SER A 189 33.67 -12.41 2.90
C SER A 189 32.69 -11.28 2.54
N GLY A 190 32.65 -10.22 3.37
CA GLY A 190 31.67 -9.12 3.29
C GLY A 190 30.76 -9.06 4.53
N PRO A 191 29.94 -8.00 4.69
CA PRO A 191 29.00 -7.91 5.81
C PRO A 191 27.95 -9.02 5.72
N LEU A 192 27.83 -9.82 6.78
CA LEU A 192 26.73 -10.76 6.96
C LEU A 192 25.59 -10.00 7.60
N HIS A 193 24.45 -9.93 6.91
CA HIS A 193 23.27 -9.35 7.49
C HIS A 193 22.44 -10.46 8.13
N THR A 194 21.90 -10.18 9.32
CA THR A 194 20.98 -11.06 10.03
C THR A 194 19.70 -10.28 10.29
N LEU A 195 18.59 -10.81 9.81
CA LEU A 195 17.26 -10.28 10.06
C LEU A 195 16.54 -11.23 11.02
N ALA A 196 16.43 -10.81 12.28
CA ALA A 196 15.65 -11.51 13.28
C ALA A 196 14.25 -10.90 13.37
N ILE A 197 13.22 -11.73 13.26
CA ILE A 197 11.81 -11.35 13.28
C ILE A 197 11.16 -12.05 14.47
N TYR A 198 10.76 -11.27 15.45
CA TYR A 198 10.09 -11.75 16.64
C TYR A 198 8.60 -11.44 16.57
N ARG A 199 7.78 -12.40 16.99
CA ARG A 199 6.33 -12.21 17.12
C ARG A 199 6.07 -11.08 18.12
N PRO A 200 5.03 -10.24 17.91
CA PRO A 200 4.58 -9.33 18.96
C PRO A 200 4.37 -10.13 20.24
N ALA A 201 4.91 -9.62 21.36
CA ALA A 201 4.64 -10.19 22.68
C ALA A 201 3.13 -10.33 22.82
N ARG A 202 2.65 -11.56 23.01
CA ARG A 202 1.23 -11.82 23.29
C ARG A 202 0.88 -10.94 24.48
N ALA A 203 0.02 -9.94 24.28
CA ALA A 203 -0.53 -9.18 25.39
C ALA A 203 -1.02 -10.22 26.40
N ALA A 204 -0.44 -10.20 27.60
CA ALA A 204 -0.85 -11.08 28.68
C ALA A 204 -2.36 -10.89 28.84
N ALA A 205 -3.10 -11.95 28.58
CA ALA A 205 -4.54 -12.02 28.84
C ALA A 205 -4.78 -12.12 30.34
#